data_AF-A0A226DW67-F1
#
_entry.id   AF-A0A226DW67-F1
#
_cell.length_a   1.000
_cell.length_b   1.000
_cell.length_c   1.000
_cell.angle_alpha   90.00
_cell.angle_beta   90.00
_cell.angle_gamma   90.00
#
_symmetry.space_group_name_H-M   'P 1'
#
loop_
_entity.id
_entity.type
_entity.pdbx_description
1 polymer ?
#
loop_
_entity_poly.entity_id
_entity_poly.type
_entity_poly.pdbx_seq_one_letter_code
_entity_poly.pdbx_strand_id
1 'polypeptide(L)'
;MEAVMIKMGFMSTFFVNFDPENSSEQMGILNSILTATNEKGIHITKRWVRVTHVTLQIVECIYITVPVAMVVISYMFPCKAPFLSSLVLTTTQCRNEFISRKIQIPILLAELALGFHACFTSLGRITCLLLPGMFLISNRINKLSIENFRHAQVLERVVNASCRNWLLPTIAVFVPILYIMASTTLLTIHSEMTIVQVMLSATVTVGAGIVNVTSLSGAAKIYISSKIMIQDPQLLFRIGNKPTKLARKKYKSIRPLRLEFGNNYVGRAIPLVVQEACACQIFSIVIASN
;
A
#
# COMPACT_ATOMS: atom_id res chain seq x y z
N MET A 1 20.76 7.73 9.53
CA MET A 1 19.58 7.69 8.63
C MET A 1 19.04 6.28 8.44
N GLU A 2 19.90 5.30 8.14
CA GLU A 2 19.53 3.88 7.97
C GLU A 2 18.67 3.29 9.11
N ALA A 3 19.11 3.47 10.37
CA ALA A 3 18.38 2.96 11.53
C ALA A 3 16.98 3.58 11.67
N VAL A 4 16.82 4.85 11.26
CA VAL A 4 15.52 5.56 11.29
C VAL A 4 14.59 4.99 10.22
N MET A 5 15.11 4.72 9.02
CA MET A 5 14.32 4.13 7.93
C MET A 5 13.78 2.75 8.31
N ILE A 6 14.63 1.88 8.88
CA ILE A 6 14.21 0.55 9.32
C ILE A 6 13.21 0.66 10.49
N LYS A 7 13.45 1.54 11.48
CA LYS A 7 12.49 1.79 12.57
C LYS A 7 11.15 2.30 12.08
N MET A 8 11.12 3.24 11.14
CA MET A 8 9.89 3.75 10.55
C MET A 8 9.15 2.65 9.78
N GLY A 9 9.88 1.78 9.07
CA GLY A 9 9.32 0.58 8.46
C GLY A 9 8.60 -0.30 9.48
N PHE A 10 9.27 -0.66 10.59
CA PHE A 10 8.68 -1.45 11.68
C PHE A 10 7.53 -0.76 12.40
N MET A 11 7.62 0.56 12.61
CA MET A 11 6.52 1.31 13.21
C MET A 11 5.32 1.33 12.27
N SER A 12 5.53 1.48 10.96
CA SER A 12 4.43 1.42 9.99
C SER A 12 3.76 0.04 9.98
N THR A 13 4.52 -1.05 10.07
CA THR A 13 3.94 -2.41 10.12
C THR A 13 3.18 -2.61 11.42
N PHE A 14 3.70 -2.11 12.54
CA PHE A 14 3.00 -2.12 13.83
C PHE A 14 1.68 -1.34 13.77
N PHE A 15 1.67 -0.12 13.23
CA PHE A 15 0.46 0.68 13.08
C PHE A 15 -0.55 0.05 12.13
N VAL A 16 -0.09 -0.57 11.04
CA VAL A 16 -0.97 -1.32 10.14
C VAL A 16 -1.60 -2.51 10.87
N ASN A 17 -0.92 -3.11 11.86
CA ASN A 17 -1.36 -4.30 12.57
C ASN A 17 -2.20 -4.03 13.83
N PHE A 18 -2.23 -2.79 14.31
CA PHE A 18 -2.88 -2.43 15.57
C PHE A 18 -4.42 -2.39 15.52
N ASP A 19 -5.04 -3.08 14.56
CA ASP A 19 -6.49 -3.17 14.44
C ASP A 19 -6.96 -4.62 14.70
N PRO A 20 -7.16 -5.01 15.97
CA PRO A 20 -7.55 -6.36 16.35
C PRO A 20 -9.00 -6.70 15.97
N GLU A 21 -9.87 -5.71 15.80
CA GLU A 21 -11.31 -5.94 15.56
C GLU A 21 -11.64 -6.27 14.10
N ASN A 22 -10.72 -6.03 13.16
CA ASN A 22 -11.04 -5.97 11.74
C ASN A 22 -10.75 -7.27 10.95
N SER A 23 -10.24 -8.33 11.61
CA SER A 23 -9.74 -9.52 10.91
C SER A 23 -10.83 -10.39 10.25
N SER A 24 -12.00 -10.54 10.89
CA SER A 24 -13.11 -11.34 10.35
C SER A 24 -13.80 -10.66 9.17
N GLU A 25 -14.00 -9.34 9.26
CA GLU A 25 -14.61 -8.55 8.19
C GLU A 25 -13.72 -8.56 6.95
N GLN A 26 -12.42 -8.33 7.12
CA GLN A 26 -11.45 -8.37 6.02
C GLN A 26 -11.46 -9.71 5.26
N MET A 27 -11.57 -10.84 5.95
CA MET A 27 -11.69 -12.15 5.30
C MET A 27 -13.04 -12.34 4.60
N GLY A 28 -14.14 -11.86 5.17
CA GLY A 28 -15.44 -11.86 4.50
C GLY A 28 -15.43 -11.04 3.20
N ILE A 29 -14.72 -9.92 3.20
CA ILE A 29 -14.52 -9.07 2.03
C ILE A 29 -13.68 -9.78 0.99
N LEU A 30 -12.53 -10.33 1.40
CA LEU A 30 -11.66 -11.08 0.49
C LEU A 30 -12.41 -12.26 -0.15
N ASN A 31 -13.17 -13.02 0.63
CA ASN A 31 -13.99 -14.11 0.10
C ASN A 31 -15.07 -13.61 -0.87
N SER A 32 -15.71 -12.47 -0.58
CA SER A 32 -16.69 -11.86 -1.49
C SER A 32 -16.03 -11.39 -2.79
N ILE A 33 -14.83 -10.81 -2.70
CA ILE A 33 -14.00 -10.39 -3.83
C ILE A 33 -13.63 -11.59 -4.70
N LEU A 34 -13.14 -12.67 -4.09
CA LEU A 34 -12.75 -13.91 -4.75
C LEU A 34 -13.96 -14.61 -5.40
N THR A 35 -15.10 -14.62 -4.73
CA THR A 35 -16.34 -15.17 -5.27
C THR A 35 -16.82 -14.35 -6.47
N ALA A 36 -16.76 -13.02 -6.39
CA ALA A 36 -17.12 -12.13 -7.49
C ALA A 36 -16.20 -12.28 -8.70
N THR A 37 -14.92 -12.60 -8.51
CA THR A 37 -13.99 -12.86 -9.63
C THR A 37 -14.30 -14.14 -10.40
N ASN A 38 -15.00 -15.11 -9.80
CA ASN A 38 -15.40 -16.35 -10.48
C ASN A 38 -16.63 -16.19 -11.38
N GLU A 39 -17.32 -15.03 -11.38
CA GLU A 39 -18.39 -14.75 -12.33
C GLU A 39 -17.83 -14.62 -13.76
N LYS A 40 -18.08 -15.64 -14.59
CA LYS A 40 -17.77 -15.66 -16.02
C LYS A 40 -18.47 -14.47 -16.71
N GLY A 41 -17.71 -13.44 -17.09
CA GLY A 41 -18.25 -12.23 -17.74
C GLY A 41 -17.61 -10.92 -17.33
N ILE A 42 -16.52 -10.95 -16.57
CA ILE A 42 -15.73 -9.75 -16.23
C ILE A 42 -14.76 -9.48 -17.40
N HIS A 43 -15.18 -8.66 -18.37
CA HIS A 43 -14.31 -8.13 -19.41
C HIS A 43 -13.34 -7.10 -18.81
N ILE A 44 -12.28 -7.59 -18.18
CA ILE A 44 -11.19 -6.74 -17.72
C ILE A 44 -10.37 -6.33 -18.93
N THR A 45 -10.11 -5.04 -19.07
CA THR A 45 -9.15 -4.56 -20.05
C THR A 45 -7.78 -5.19 -19.77
N LYS A 46 -7.20 -5.89 -20.77
CA LYS A 46 -5.92 -6.61 -20.64
C LYS A 46 -4.81 -5.78 -19.98
N ARG A 47 -4.82 -4.46 -20.17
CA ARG A 47 -3.87 -3.51 -19.56
C ARG A 47 -3.94 -3.50 -18.03
N TRP A 48 -5.14 -3.50 -17.44
CA TRP A 48 -5.29 -3.46 -15.98
C TRP A 48 -4.90 -4.77 -15.33
N VAL A 49 -5.26 -5.91 -15.93
CA VAL A 49 -4.79 -7.24 -15.48
C VAL A 49 -3.27 -7.27 -15.43
N ARG A 50 -2.62 -6.77 -16.49
CA ARG A 50 -1.15 -6.73 -16.57
C ARG A 50 -0.56 -5.85 -15.48
N VAL A 51 -1.11 -4.65 -15.26
CA VAL A 51 -0.62 -3.74 -14.21
C VAL A 51 -0.78 -4.38 -12.83
N THR A 52 -1.96 -4.91 -12.50
CA THR A 52 -2.20 -5.57 -11.21
C THR A 52 -1.29 -6.76 -11.01
N HIS A 53 -1.11 -7.61 -12.02
CA HIS A 53 -0.21 -8.75 -11.96
C HIS A 53 1.25 -8.34 -11.72
N VAL A 54 1.75 -7.34 -12.46
CA VAL A 54 3.10 -6.80 -12.26
C VAL A 54 3.25 -6.20 -10.86
N THR A 55 2.25 -5.45 -10.38
CA THR A 55 2.27 -4.91 -9.02
C THR A 55 2.31 -6.02 -7.97
N LEU A 56 1.51 -7.09 -8.13
CA LEU A 56 1.53 -8.23 -7.21
C LEU A 56 2.89 -8.93 -7.21
N GLN A 57 3.46 -9.21 -8.38
CA GLN A 57 4.79 -9.82 -8.49
C GLN A 57 5.89 -8.97 -7.84
N ILE A 58 5.82 -7.64 -8.02
CA ILE A 58 6.78 -6.74 -7.36
C ILE A 58 6.60 -6.78 -5.85
N VAL A 59 5.37 -6.79 -5.35
CA VAL A 59 5.13 -6.88 -3.90
C VAL A 59 5.57 -8.24 -3.34
N GLU A 60 5.34 -9.35 -4.04
CA GLU A 60 5.87 -10.67 -3.66
C GLU A 60 7.40 -10.67 -3.61
N CYS A 61 8.05 -10.00 -4.57
CA CYS A 61 9.51 -9.84 -4.56
C CYS A 61 9.96 -9.03 -3.34
N ILE A 62 9.31 -7.90 -3.04
CA ILE A 62 9.60 -7.07 -1.84
C ILE A 62 9.40 -7.88 -0.56
N TYR A 63 8.33 -8.68 -0.50
CA TYR A 63 7.98 -9.52 0.64
C TYR A 63 9.08 -10.52 1.00
N ILE A 64 9.80 -11.06 0.01
CA ILE A 64 10.89 -12.01 0.23
C ILE A 64 12.22 -11.27 0.43
N THR A 65 12.50 -10.29 -0.42
CA THR A 65 13.82 -9.62 -0.44
C THR A 65 14.07 -8.77 0.80
N VAL A 66 13.07 -8.08 1.34
CA VAL A 66 13.25 -7.19 2.50
C VAL A 66 13.64 -7.97 3.77
N PRO A 67 12.90 -9.01 4.22
CA PRO A 67 13.27 -9.78 5.41
C PRO A 67 14.62 -10.49 5.26
N VAL A 68 14.92 -11.03 4.07
CA VAL A 68 16.21 -11.68 3.81
C VAL A 68 17.36 -10.68 3.88
N ALA A 69 17.24 -9.52 3.22
CA ALA A 69 18.24 -8.46 3.27
C ALA A 69 18.45 -7.95 4.70
N MET A 70 17.37 -7.81 5.47
CA MET A 70 17.45 -7.46 6.89
C MET A 70 18.30 -8.45 7.70
N VAL A 71 18.09 -9.75 7.53
CA VAL A 71 18.87 -10.79 8.22
C VAL A 71 20.32 -10.78 7.79
N VAL A 72 20.60 -10.56 6.50
CA VAL A 72 21.98 -10.42 6.01
C VAL A 72 22.67 -9.22 6.65
N ILE A 73 21.99 -8.08 6.73
CA ILE A 73 22.53 -6.87 7.38
C ILE A 73 22.71 -7.09 8.88
N SER A 74 21.76 -7.74 9.56
CA SER A 74 21.87 -8.08 10.99
C SER A 74 23.01 -9.07 11.27
N TYR A 75 23.27 -10.00 10.35
CA TYR A 75 24.43 -10.90 10.43
C TYR A 75 25.75 -10.14 10.28
N MET A 76 25.83 -9.20 9.33
CA MET A 76 27.03 -8.38 9.10
C MET A 76 27.25 -7.33 10.20
N PHE A 77 26.18 -6.80 10.78
CA PHE A 77 26.21 -5.69 11.74
C PHE A 77 25.26 -5.93 12.93
N PRO A 78 25.53 -6.94 13.77
CA PRO A 78 24.60 -7.39 14.82
C PRO A 78 24.34 -6.33 15.90
N CYS A 79 25.25 -5.36 16.04
CA CYS A 79 25.17 -4.32 17.06
C CYS A 79 24.57 -3.00 16.56
N LYS A 80 24.16 -2.92 15.28
CA LYS A 80 23.47 -1.75 14.76
C LYS A 80 21.98 -1.83 15.10
N ALA A 81 21.43 -0.77 15.67
CA ALA A 81 19.99 -0.62 15.76
C ALA A 81 19.37 -0.53 14.35
N PRO A 82 18.14 -1.02 14.12
CA PRO A 82 17.15 -1.46 15.12
C PRO A 82 16.97 -2.98 15.22
N PHE A 83 17.96 -3.77 14.82
CA PHE A 83 17.85 -5.22 14.81
C PHE A 83 17.70 -5.79 16.23
N LEU A 84 17.01 -6.93 16.35
CA LEU A 84 16.85 -7.61 17.64
C LEU A 84 18.19 -7.93 18.31
N SER A 85 19.20 -8.23 17.48
CA SER A 85 20.58 -8.44 17.89
C SER A 85 21.10 -7.29 18.76
N SER A 86 20.78 -6.03 18.44
CA SER A 86 21.22 -4.86 19.21
C SER A 86 20.55 -4.70 20.59
N LEU A 87 19.39 -5.32 20.80
CA LEU A 87 18.66 -5.29 22.07
C LEU A 87 19.08 -6.44 23.00
N VAL A 88 19.41 -7.60 22.42
CA VAL A 88 19.78 -8.81 23.16
C VAL A 88 21.26 -8.83 23.49
N LEU A 89 22.12 -8.33 22.59
CA LEU A 89 23.56 -8.33 22.79
C LEU A 89 23.98 -7.18 23.71
N THR A 90 24.83 -7.51 24.68
CA THR A 90 25.44 -6.53 25.58
C THR A 90 26.54 -5.74 24.87
N THR A 91 26.84 -4.54 25.36
CA THR A 91 27.90 -3.67 24.82
C THR A 91 29.28 -4.35 24.83
N THR A 92 29.54 -5.22 25.81
CA THR A 92 30.78 -6.00 25.89
C THR A 92 30.86 -7.08 24.80
N GLN A 93 29.76 -7.76 24.50
CA GLN A 93 29.68 -8.74 23.40
C GLN A 93 29.84 -8.08 22.04
N CYS A 94 29.31 -6.87 21.87
CA CYS A 94 29.51 -6.07 20.67
C CYS A 94 30.96 -5.61 20.46
N ARG A 95 31.72 -5.42 21.54
CA ARG A 95 33.12 -5.00 21.49
C ARG A 95 34.08 -6.16 21.21
N ASN A 96 33.76 -7.36 21.68
CA ASN A 96 34.71 -8.48 21.69
C ASN A 96 34.78 -9.27 20.37
N GLU A 97 34.15 -8.80 19.28
CA GLU A 97 34.09 -9.36 17.91
C GLU A 97 33.59 -10.83 17.76
N PHE A 98 33.68 -11.66 18.80
CA PHE A 98 33.27 -13.05 18.80
C PHE A 98 31.93 -13.23 19.51
N ILE A 99 30.84 -13.06 18.75
CA ILE A 99 29.51 -13.48 19.19
C ILE A 99 29.38 -14.98 18.98
N SER A 100 29.01 -15.72 20.02
CA SER A 100 28.80 -17.16 19.92
C SER A 100 27.70 -17.49 18.90
N ARG A 101 28.01 -18.33 17.90
CA ARG A 101 27.05 -18.78 16.88
C ARG A 101 25.77 -19.38 17.49
N LYS A 102 25.88 -19.99 18.67
CA LYS A 102 24.74 -20.57 19.40
C LYS A 102 23.71 -19.51 19.82
N ILE A 103 24.14 -18.27 20.05
CA ILE A 103 23.27 -17.14 20.41
C ILE A 103 22.83 -16.39 19.15
N GLN A 104 23.72 -16.24 18.16
CA GLN A 104 23.43 -15.45 16.96
C GLN A 104 22.36 -16.08 16.05
N ILE A 105 22.43 -17.40 15.80
CA ILE A 105 21.49 -18.10 14.92
C ILE A 105 20.02 -17.95 15.36
N PRO A 106 19.63 -18.21 16.62
CA PRO A 106 18.23 -18.07 17.03
C PRO A 106 17.73 -16.63 16.95
N ILE A 107 18.58 -15.62 17.19
CA ILE A 107 18.21 -14.21 17.04
C ILE A 107 17.91 -13.89 15.57
N LEU A 108 18.77 -14.33 14.65
CA LEU A 108 18.56 -14.12 13.21
C LEU A 108 17.31 -14.83 12.68
N LEU A 109 17.01 -16.05 13.17
CA LEU A 109 15.79 -16.76 12.83
C LEU A 109 14.53 -16.05 13.37
N ALA A 110 14.58 -15.55 14.60
CA ALA A 110 13.50 -14.75 15.18
C ALA A 110 13.28 -13.46 14.38
N GLU A 111 14.36 -12.80 13.99
CA GLU A 111 14.32 -11.59 13.16
C GLU A 111 13.76 -11.86 11.76
N LEU A 112 14.14 -13.00 11.14
CA LEU A 112 13.56 -13.42 9.86
C LEU A 112 12.05 -13.64 9.98
N ALA A 113 11.62 -14.35 11.03
CA ALA A 113 10.22 -14.66 11.27
C ALA A 113 9.40 -13.39 11.52
N LEU A 114 9.90 -12.47 12.35
CA LEU A 114 9.27 -11.17 12.60
C LEU A 114 9.26 -10.30 11.35
N GLY A 115 10.34 -10.29 10.56
CA GLY A 115 10.43 -9.58 9.29
C GLY A 115 9.37 -10.07 8.30
N PHE A 116 9.26 -11.38 8.10
CA PHE A 116 8.21 -11.97 7.27
C PHE A 116 6.81 -11.67 7.81
N HIS A 117 6.59 -11.81 9.12
CA HIS A 117 5.29 -11.49 9.71
C HIS A 117 4.92 -10.01 9.49
N ALA A 118 5.85 -9.09 9.73
CA ALA A 118 5.65 -7.67 9.52
C ALA A 118 5.38 -7.33 8.05
N CYS A 119 6.13 -7.90 7.11
CA CYS A 119 5.90 -7.72 5.68
C CYS A 119 4.56 -8.34 5.24
N PHE A 120 4.23 -9.55 5.71
CA PHE A 120 3.00 -10.27 5.33
C PHE A 120 1.77 -9.48 5.75
N THR A 121 1.77 -9.02 6.99
CA THR A 121 0.63 -8.32 7.57
C THR A 121 0.45 -6.92 6.99
N SER A 122 1.53 -6.18 6.79
CA SER A 122 1.48 -4.83 6.21
C SER A 122 1.15 -4.83 4.72
N LEU A 123 1.94 -5.56 3.91
CA LEU A 123 1.75 -5.62 2.46
C LEU A 123 0.50 -6.40 2.10
N GLY A 124 0.20 -7.48 2.83
CA GLY A 124 -1.00 -8.30 2.60
C GLY A 124 -2.28 -7.50 2.70
N ARG A 125 -2.41 -6.56 3.65
CA ARG A 125 -3.60 -5.68 3.70
C ARG A 125 -3.70 -4.79 2.47
N ILE A 126 -2.58 -4.27 1.97
CA ILE A 126 -2.55 -3.41 0.77
C ILE A 126 -2.87 -4.24 -0.48
N THR A 127 -2.20 -5.39 -0.67
CA THR A 127 -2.32 -6.20 -1.89
C THR A 127 -3.55 -7.07 -1.94
N CYS A 128 -4.06 -7.54 -0.81
CA CYS A 128 -5.22 -8.43 -0.77
C CYS A 128 -6.53 -7.68 -0.56
N LEU A 129 -6.53 -6.51 0.09
CA LEU A 129 -7.77 -5.76 0.36
C LEU A 129 -7.88 -4.50 -0.49
N LEU A 130 -6.92 -3.57 -0.37
CA LEU A 130 -7.05 -2.25 -0.99
C LEU A 130 -6.97 -2.31 -2.51
N LEU A 131 -5.92 -2.91 -3.07
CA LEU A 131 -5.74 -2.98 -4.53
C LEU A 131 -6.87 -3.78 -5.22
N PRO A 132 -7.27 -4.98 -4.74
CA PRO A 132 -8.36 -5.75 -5.35
C PRO A 132 -9.71 -5.07 -5.17
N GLY A 133 -9.95 -4.44 -4.01
CA GLY A 133 -11.16 -3.66 -3.75
C GLY A 133 -11.31 -2.49 -4.74
N MET A 134 -10.25 -1.69 -4.90
CA MET A 134 -10.22 -0.61 -5.90
C MET A 134 -10.41 -1.13 -7.32
N PHE A 135 -9.77 -2.24 -7.65
CA PHE A 135 -9.86 -2.87 -8.96
C PHE A 135 -11.30 -3.31 -9.27
N LEU A 136 -11.95 -4.01 -8.34
CA LEU A 136 -13.33 -4.46 -8.51
C LEU A 136 -14.32 -3.28 -8.59
N ILE A 137 -14.13 -2.25 -7.76
CA ILE A 137 -14.91 -1.01 -7.86
C ILE A 137 -14.76 -0.41 -9.26
N SER A 138 -13.52 -0.25 -9.73
CA SER A 138 -13.25 0.32 -11.06
C SER A 138 -13.89 -0.51 -12.18
N ASN A 139 -13.78 -1.83 -12.10
CA ASN A 139 -14.39 -2.73 -13.07
C ASN A 139 -15.92 -2.63 -13.09
N ARG A 140 -16.57 -2.55 -11.92
CA ARG A 140 -18.03 -2.40 -11.83
C ARG A 140 -18.49 -1.03 -12.34
N ILE A 141 -17.73 0.05 -12.14
CA ILE A 141 -18.02 1.38 -12.73
C ILE A 141 -17.98 1.32 -14.26
N ASN A 142 -16.99 0.63 -14.84
CA ASN A 142 -16.84 0.56 -16.29
C ASN A 142 -17.99 -0.21 -16.97
N LYS A 143 -18.70 -1.07 -16.24
CA LYS A 143 -19.93 -1.71 -16.71
C LYS A 143 -21.08 -0.72 -16.52
N LEU A 144 -21.45 0.01 -17.57
CA LEU A 144 -22.46 1.10 -17.62
C LEU A 144 -23.91 0.67 -17.31
N SER A 145 -24.14 0.04 -16.15
CA SER A 145 -25.46 -0.36 -15.63
C SER A 145 -25.67 0.18 -14.22
N ILE A 146 -26.89 0.66 -13.93
CA ILE A 146 -27.25 1.15 -12.59
C ILE A 146 -27.04 0.06 -11.53
N GLU A 147 -27.36 -1.19 -11.86
CA GLU A 147 -27.22 -2.32 -10.93
C GLU A 147 -25.76 -2.51 -10.54
N ASN A 148 -24.85 -2.55 -11.53
CA ASN A 148 -23.41 -2.63 -11.27
C ASN A 148 -22.90 -1.44 -10.45
N PHE A 149 -23.45 -0.24 -10.68
CA PHE A 149 -23.09 0.92 -9.86
C PHE A 149 -23.56 0.78 -8.41
N ARG A 150 -24.74 0.20 -8.16
CA ARG A 150 -25.22 -0.08 -6.79
C ARG A 150 -24.33 -1.12 -6.10
N HIS A 151 -23.91 -2.16 -6.80
CA HIS A 151 -22.90 -3.08 -6.28
C HIS A 151 -21.57 -2.38 -5.99
N ALA A 152 -21.13 -1.47 -6.86
CA ALA A 152 -19.93 -0.67 -6.62
C ALA A 152 -20.06 0.23 -5.37
N GLN A 153 -21.24 0.78 -5.08
CA GLN A 153 -21.51 1.53 -3.84
C GLN A 153 -21.44 0.66 -2.59
N VAL A 154 -21.94 -0.58 -2.65
CA VAL A 154 -21.82 -1.53 -1.54
C VAL A 154 -20.34 -1.86 -1.33
N LEU A 155 -19.61 -2.17 -2.41
CA LEU A 155 -18.20 -2.48 -2.34
C LEU A 155 -17.35 -1.29 -1.85
N GLU A 156 -17.68 -0.07 -2.26
CA GLU A 156 -17.07 1.16 -1.74
C GLU A 156 -17.23 1.27 -0.22
N ARG A 157 -18.44 1.05 0.31
CA ARG A 157 -18.68 1.09 1.76
C ARG A 157 -17.88 0.04 2.51
N VAL A 158 -17.81 -1.15 1.93
CA VAL A 158 -17.06 -2.29 2.46
C VAL A 158 -15.55 -2.00 2.49
N VAL A 159 -14.98 -1.52 1.38
CA VAL A 159 -13.57 -1.12 1.32
C VAL A 159 -13.28 0.03 2.29
N ASN A 160 -14.17 1.02 2.38
CA ASN A 160 -14.02 2.12 3.33
C ASN A 160 -14.10 1.64 4.78
N ALA A 161 -15.01 0.72 5.13
CA ALA A 161 -15.09 0.19 6.49
C ALA A 161 -13.75 -0.41 6.95
N SER A 162 -13.08 -1.16 6.08
CA SER A 162 -11.78 -1.75 6.41
C SER A 162 -10.59 -0.79 6.30
N CYS A 163 -10.64 0.19 5.38
CA CYS A 163 -9.46 0.99 5.04
C CYS A 163 -9.47 2.42 5.61
N ARG A 164 -10.63 2.98 5.97
CA ARG A 164 -10.81 4.41 6.24
C ARG A 164 -10.05 4.91 7.46
N ASN A 165 -10.03 4.13 8.53
CA ASN A 165 -9.52 4.59 9.83
C ASN A 165 -8.00 4.43 9.95
N TRP A 166 -7.45 3.34 9.40
CA TRP A 166 -6.06 2.97 9.62
C TRP A 166 -5.26 2.88 8.33
N LEU A 167 -5.72 2.08 7.36
CA LEU A 167 -4.91 1.75 6.18
C LEU A 167 -4.67 2.96 5.27
N LEU A 168 -5.71 3.68 4.88
CA LEU A 168 -5.58 4.83 3.97
C LEU A 168 -4.81 6.00 4.61
N PRO A 169 -5.07 6.40 5.87
CA PRO A 169 -4.22 7.39 6.55
C PRO A 169 -2.76 6.93 6.65
N THR A 170 -2.53 5.64 6.93
CA THR A 170 -1.16 5.12 7.02
C THR A 170 -0.44 5.21 5.68
N ILE A 171 -1.10 4.84 4.58
CA ILE A 171 -0.54 4.98 3.23
C ILE A 171 -0.31 6.44 2.89
N ALA A 172 -1.25 7.33 3.22
CA ALA A 172 -1.17 8.75 2.87
C ALA A 172 -0.05 9.50 3.63
N VAL A 173 0.38 9.00 4.79
CA VAL A 173 1.40 9.66 5.64
C VAL A 173 2.72 8.89 5.65
N PHE A 174 2.70 7.63 6.06
CA PHE A 174 3.93 6.86 6.29
C PHE A 174 4.63 6.43 5.01
N VAL A 175 3.88 6.07 3.96
CA VAL A 175 4.50 5.65 2.69
C VAL A 175 5.28 6.81 2.04
N PRO A 176 4.74 8.05 1.95
CA PRO A 176 5.52 9.23 1.56
C PRO A 176 6.78 9.45 2.37
N ILE A 177 6.70 9.38 3.71
CA ILE A 177 7.88 9.56 4.57
C ILE A 177 8.92 8.49 4.28
N LEU A 178 8.51 7.22 4.20
CA LEU A 178 9.39 6.11 3.88
C LEU A 178 10.04 6.28 2.50
N TYR A 179 9.26 6.73 1.51
CA TYR A 179 9.75 7.02 0.16
C TYR A 179 10.81 8.13 0.16
N ILE A 180 10.57 9.24 0.86
CA ILE A 180 11.53 10.35 0.97
C ILE A 180 12.82 9.87 1.64
N MET A 181 12.70 9.17 2.78
CA MET A 181 13.86 8.68 3.55
C MET A 181 14.70 7.66 2.77
N ALA A 182 14.05 6.70 2.10
CA ALA A 182 14.73 5.69 1.32
C ALA A 182 15.41 6.29 0.07
N SER A 183 14.72 7.20 -0.63
CA SER A 183 15.25 7.87 -1.81
C SER A 183 16.44 8.76 -1.48
N THR A 184 16.33 9.55 -0.40
CA THR A 184 17.43 10.43 0.04
C THR A 184 18.64 9.62 0.47
N THR A 185 18.45 8.58 1.30
CA THR A 185 19.54 7.66 1.68
C THR A 185 20.23 7.06 0.46
N LEU A 186 19.46 6.62 -0.53
CA LEU A 186 19.97 6.04 -1.78
C LEU A 186 20.73 7.07 -2.63
N LEU A 187 20.36 8.35 -2.61
CA LEU A 187 21.03 9.38 -3.40
C LEU A 187 22.29 9.91 -2.70
N THR A 188 22.25 10.14 -1.39
CA THR A 188 23.32 10.83 -0.66
C THR A 188 24.41 9.92 -0.12
N ILE A 189 24.08 8.70 0.33
CA ILE A 189 25.00 7.84 1.10
C ILE A 189 25.39 6.56 0.32
N HIS A 190 25.05 6.46 -0.97
CA HIS A 190 25.28 5.24 -1.74
C HIS A 190 26.74 4.77 -1.81
N SER A 191 27.71 5.67 -1.68
CA SER A 191 29.14 5.36 -1.69
C SER A 191 29.63 4.69 -0.40
N GLU A 192 28.97 4.93 0.73
CA GLU A 192 29.34 4.37 2.04
C GLU A 192 28.56 3.08 2.36
N MET A 193 27.47 2.82 1.63
CA MET A 193 26.60 1.68 1.85
C MET A 193 27.15 0.40 1.23
N THR A 194 26.96 -0.72 1.92
CA THR A 194 27.18 -2.03 1.32
C THR A 194 26.19 -2.27 0.17
N ILE A 195 26.57 -3.11 -0.80
CA ILE A 195 25.70 -3.43 -1.94
C ILE A 195 24.33 -3.97 -1.50
N VAL A 196 24.27 -4.72 -0.40
CA VAL A 196 23.01 -5.25 0.16
C VAL A 196 22.12 -4.11 0.67
N GLN A 197 22.69 -3.12 1.35
CA GLN A 197 21.95 -1.95 1.84
C GLN A 197 21.46 -1.08 0.68
N VAL A 198 22.27 -0.89 -0.37
CA VAL A 198 21.86 -0.15 -1.59
C VAL A 198 20.67 -0.85 -2.25
N MET A 199 20.74 -2.18 -2.43
CA MET A 199 19.66 -2.97 -3.01
C MET A 199 18.39 -2.93 -2.16
N LEU A 200 18.51 -3.00 -0.83
CA LEU A 200 17.38 -2.86 0.08
C LEU A 200 16.73 -1.47 -0.03
N SER A 201 17.52 -0.39 0.02
CA SER A 201 17.02 0.98 -0.11
C SER A 201 16.35 1.22 -1.45
N ALA A 202 16.92 0.71 -2.56
CA ALA A 202 16.32 0.78 -3.88
C ALA A 202 14.98 0.02 -3.94
N THR A 203 14.93 -1.19 -3.37
CA THR A 203 13.72 -2.02 -3.31
C THR A 203 12.61 -1.34 -2.52
N VAL A 204 12.93 -0.78 -1.35
CA VAL A 204 11.98 -0.02 -0.51
C VAL A 204 11.49 1.23 -1.24
N THR A 205 12.38 1.96 -1.90
CA THR A 205 12.04 3.16 -2.69
C THR A 205 11.05 2.84 -3.80
N VAL A 206 11.35 1.83 -4.62
CA VAL A 206 10.48 1.39 -5.71
C VAL A 206 9.13 0.89 -5.16
N GLY A 207 9.16 0.07 -4.11
CA GLY A 207 7.96 -0.45 -3.47
C GLY A 207 7.04 0.64 -2.91
N ALA A 208 7.61 1.57 -2.13
CA ALA A 208 6.88 2.69 -1.56
C ALA A 208 6.31 3.60 -2.65
N GLY A 209 7.08 3.88 -3.71
CA GLY A 209 6.62 4.63 -4.88
C GLY A 209 5.43 3.96 -5.56
N ILE A 210 5.51 2.66 -5.85
CA ILE A 210 4.43 1.89 -6.49
C ILE A 210 3.18 1.90 -5.61
N VAL A 211 3.30 1.59 -4.32
CA VAL A 211 2.17 1.56 -3.38
C VAL A 211 1.51 2.94 -3.31
N ASN A 212 2.28 4.01 -3.19
CA ASN A 212 1.77 5.38 -3.11
C ASN A 212 1.01 5.76 -4.39
N VAL A 213 1.64 5.57 -5.55
CA VAL A 213 1.07 5.90 -6.87
C VAL A 213 -0.19 5.09 -7.12
N THR A 214 -0.14 3.76 -6.96
CA THR A 214 -1.27 2.87 -7.27
C THR A 214 -2.45 3.09 -6.32
N SER A 215 -2.19 3.26 -5.02
CA SER A 215 -3.23 3.44 -4.01
C SER A 215 -3.93 4.80 -4.16
N LEU A 216 -3.17 5.90 -4.14
CA LEU A 216 -3.77 7.24 -4.19
C LEU A 216 -4.33 7.57 -5.57
N SER A 217 -3.61 7.24 -6.65
CA SER A 217 -4.11 7.52 -8.01
C SER A 217 -5.27 6.60 -8.37
N GLY A 218 -5.28 5.35 -7.89
CA GLY A 218 -6.39 4.43 -8.04
C GLY A 218 -7.66 4.98 -7.38
N ALA A 219 -7.54 5.43 -6.13
CA ALA A 219 -8.62 6.07 -5.39
C ALA A 219 -9.17 7.33 -6.09
N ALA A 220 -8.27 8.23 -6.51
CA ALA A 220 -8.65 9.44 -7.24
C ALA A 220 -9.34 9.11 -8.58
N LYS A 221 -8.86 8.08 -9.29
CA LYS A 221 -9.46 7.64 -10.55
C LYS A 221 -10.87 7.11 -10.35
N ILE A 222 -11.13 6.30 -9.31
CA ILE A 222 -12.47 5.82 -8.96
C ILE A 222 -13.43 7.00 -8.76
N TYR A 223 -12.99 8.02 -8.03
CA TYR A 223 -13.78 9.24 -7.80
C TYR A 223 -14.09 9.98 -9.11
N ILE A 224 -13.08 10.22 -9.95
CA ILE A 224 -13.25 10.92 -11.24
C ILE A 224 -14.15 10.11 -12.18
N SER A 225 -13.89 8.82 -12.34
CA SER A 225 -14.66 7.93 -13.22
C SER A 225 -16.11 7.84 -12.79
N SER A 226 -16.39 7.67 -11.49
CA SER A 226 -17.76 7.65 -10.99
C SER A 226 -18.47 8.99 -11.16
N LYS A 227 -17.77 10.12 -10.95
CA LYS A 227 -18.31 11.46 -11.19
C LYS A 227 -18.67 11.70 -12.66
N ILE A 228 -17.77 11.37 -13.59
CA ILE A 228 -18.02 11.48 -15.04
C ILE A 228 -19.22 10.62 -15.42
N MET A 229 -19.28 9.38 -14.93
CA MET A 229 -20.37 8.45 -15.23
C MET A 229 -21.73 8.97 -14.73
N ILE A 230 -21.79 9.63 -13.56
CA ILE A 230 -23.02 10.23 -13.02
C ILE A 230 -23.40 11.52 -13.78
N GLN A 231 -22.42 12.23 -14.32
CA GLN A 231 -22.66 13.46 -15.09
C GLN A 231 -23.03 13.18 -16.54
N ASP A 232 -22.80 11.96 -17.05
CA ASP A 232 -23.10 11.59 -18.43
C ASP A 232 -24.62 11.49 -18.67
N PRO A 233 -25.20 12.40 -19.48
CA PRO A 233 -26.63 12.35 -19.80
C PRO A 233 -26.98 11.10 -20.63
N GLN A 234 -26.03 10.52 -21.37
CA GLN A 234 -26.27 9.32 -22.17
C GLN A 234 -26.58 8.10 -21.30
N LEU A 235 -26.06 8.04 -20.09
CA LEU A 235 -26.39 6.98 -19.14
C LEU A 235 -27.89 6.98 -18.81
N LEU A 236 -28.48 8.18 -18.71
CA LEU A 236 -29.91 8.38 -18.48
C LEU A 236 -30.77 7.86 -19.66
N PHE A 237 -30.30 8.08 -20.89
CA PHE A 237 -30.97 7.63 -22.11
C PHE A 237 -30.84 6.12 -22.35
N ARG A 238 -29.74 5.49 -21.94
CA ARG A 238 -29.55 4.04 -22.05
C ARG A 238 -30.48 3.21 -21.16
N ILE A 239 -31.03 3.81 -20.10
CA ILE A 239 -32.00 3.18 -19.20
C ILE A 239 -33.39 3.06 -19.88
N GLY A 240 -33.57 3.73 -21.01
CA GLY A 240 -34.76 3.63 -21.87
C GLY A 240 -35.03 4.96 -22.57
N ASN A 241 -35.68 4.90 -23.74
CA ASN A 241 -35.98 6.07 -24.57
C ASN A 241 -36.76 7.18 -23.85
N LYS A 242 -37.44 6.88 -22.74
CA LYS A 242 -38.11 7.84 -21.86
C LYS A 242 -37.91 7.46 -20.39
N PRO A 243 -36.89 7.99 -19.69
CA PRO A 243 -36.68 7.68 -18.29
C PRO A 243 -37.86 8.19 -17.46
N THR A 244 -38.50 7.25 -16.74
CA THR A 244 -39.62 7.55 -15.83
C THR A 244 -39.20 8.59 -14.79
N LYS A 245 -40.15 9.36 -14.24
CA LYS A 245 -39.87 10.32 -13.15
C LYS A 245 -39.16 9.64 -11.98
N LEU A 246 -39.53 8.40 -11.68
CA LEU A 246 -38.90 7.57 -10.64
C LEU A 246 -37.44 7.24 -10.96
N ALA A 247 -37.12 6.84 -12.20
CA ALA A 247 -35.75 6.56 -12.63
C ALA A 247 -34.84 7.80 -12.52
N ARG A 248 -35.36 8.98 -12.90
CA ARG A 248 -34.66 10.26 -12.73
C ARG A 248 -34.38 10.60 -11.27
N LYS A 249 -35.37 10.40 -10.38
CA LYS A 249 -35.18 10.61 -8.93
C LYS A 249 -34.15 9.63 -8.35
N LYS A 250 -34.19 8.35 -8.77
CA LYS A 250 -33.22 7.34 -8.37
C LYS A 250 -31.81 7.68 -8.85
N TYR A 251 -31.66 8.17 -10.08
CA TYR A 251 -30.37 8.61 -10.63
C TYR A 251 -29.80 9.83 -9.88
N LYS A 252 -30.64 10.83 -9.61
CA LYS A 252 -30.24 12.04 -8.86
C LYS A 252 -29.80 11.73 -7.42
N SER A 253 -30.25 10.60 -6.85
CA SER A 253 -29.81 10.13 -5.52
C SER A 253 -28.42 9.47 -5.50
N ILE A 254 -27.84 9.19 -6.67
CA ILE A 254 -26.56 8.50 -6.77
C ILE A 254 -25.43 9.48 -6.48
N ARG A 255 -24.66 9.21 -5.42
CA ARG A 255 -23.43 9.93 -5.11
C ARG A 255 -22.22 9.30 -5.83
N PRO A 256 -21.22 10.12 -6.22
CA PRO A 256 -19.93 9.62 -6.68
C PRO A 256 -19.29 8.72 -5.63
N LEU A 257 -18.58 7.70 -6.09
CA LEU A 257 -17.85 6.77 -5.23
C LEU A 257 -16.59 7.46 -4.75
N ARG A 258 -16.30 7.38 -3.46
CA ARG A 258 -15.13 8.03 -2.85
C ARG A 258 -14.50 7.11 -1.82
N LEU A 259 -13.18 6.98 -1.89
CA LEU A 259 -12.43 6.33 -0.82
C LEU A 259 -12.13 7.34 0.27
N GLU A 260 -12.62 7.05 1.47
CA GLU A 260 -12.57 7.95 2.62
C GLU A 260 -11.32 7.65 3.47
N PHE A 261 -10.66 8.71 3.97
CA PHE A 261 -9.58 8.61 4.94
C PHE A 261 -9.93 9.51 6.13
N GLY A 262 -10.22 8.91 7.29
CA GLY A 262 -10.80 9.64 8.42
C GLY A 262 -12.10 10.36 8.02
N ASN A 263 -12.17 11.69 8.15
CA ASN A 263 -13.34 12.48 7.73
C ASN A 263 -13.22 13.08 6.32
N ASN A 264 -12.14 12.78 5.61
CA ASN A 264 -11.84 13.30 4.27
C ASN A 264 -11.94 12.20 3.21
N TYR A 265 -11.75 12.53 1.94
CA TYR A 265 -11.74 11.58 0.83
C TYR A 265 -10.64 11.88 -0.18
N VAL A 266 -10.13 10.83 -0.83
CA VAL A 266 -9.05 10.96 -1.83
C VAL A 266 -9.60 11.54 -3.13
N GLY A 267 -9.48 12.86 -3.28
CA GLY A 267 -9.82 13.59 -4.50
C GLY A 267 -8.71 13.58 -5.56
N ARG A 268 -8.96 14.24 -6.69
CA ARG A 268 -8.03 14.34 -7.83
C ARG A 268 -6.68 14.99 -7.49
N ALA A 269 -6.69 15.97 -6.60
CA ALA A 269 -5.48 16.75 -6.29
C ALA A 269 -4.52 16.03 -5.33
N ILE A 270 -5.03 15.17 -4.44
CA ILE A 270 -4.23 14.57 -3.36
C ILE A 270 -3.02 13.78 -3.89
N PRO A 271 -3.16 12.85 -4.86
CA PRO A 271 -2.01 12.08 -5.34
C PRO A 271 -0.92 12.98 -5.93
N LEU A 272 -1.32 14.04 -6.64
CA LEU A 272 -0.39 14.96 -7.31
C LEU A 272 0.36 15.81 -6.28
N VAL A 273 -0.36 16.38 -5.31
CA VAL A 273 0.22 17.16 -4.21
C VAL A 273 1.18 16.32 -3.37
N VAL A 274 0.82 15.07 -3.06
CA VAL A 274 1.70 14.17 -2.31
C VAL A 274 2.96 13.82 -3.10
N GLN A 275 2.85 13.53 -4.39
CA GLN A 275 4.00 13.22 -5.24
C GLN A 275 4.94 14.42 -5.40
N GLU A 276 4.39 15.60 -5.63
CA GLU A 276 5.14 16.86 -5.71
C GLU A 276 5.85 17.17 -4.39
N ALA A 277 5.14 17.06 -3.26
CA ALA A 277 5.73 17.25 -1.94
C ALA A 277 6.88 16.28 -1.68
N CYS A 278 6.73 14.98 -2.01
CA CYS A 278 7.81 14.01 -1.90
C CYS A 278 9.03 14.39 -2.74
N ALA A 279 8.82 14.77 -4.00
CA ALA A 279 9.89 15.15 -4.91
C ALA A 279 10.64 16.38 -4.39
N CYS A 280 9.92 17.43 -4.00
CA CYS A 280 10.51 18.65 -3.43
C CYS A 280 11.35 18.34 -2.18
N GLN A 281 10.83 17.53 -1.24
CA GLN A 281 11.57 17.18 -0.02
C GLN A 281 12.83 16.37 -0.32
N ILE A 282 12.77 15.42 -1.26
CA ILE A 282 13.96 14.66 -1.68
C ILE A 282 15.02 15.61 -2.25
N PHE A 283 14.64 16.51 -3.17
CA PHE A 283 15.57 17.47 -3.75
C PHE A 283 16.17 18.41 -2.71
N SER A 284 15.35 18.95 -1.81
CA SER A 284 15.83 19.84 -0.74
C SER A 284 16.85 19.16 0.16
N ILE A 285 16.62 17.91 0.57
CA ILE A 285 17.54 17.15 1.42
C ILE A 285 18.84 16.82 0.66
N VAL A 286 18.74 16.40 -0.60
CA VAL A 286 19.91 16.06 -1.42
C VAL A 286 20.78 17.31 -1.65
N ILE A 287 20.17 18.46 -1.96
CA ILE A 287 20.90 19.72 -2.13
C ILE A 287 21.55 20.16 -0.81
N ALA A 288 20.88 20.02 0.31
CA ALA A 288 21.42 20.40 1.62
C ALA A 288 22.53 19.47 2.13
N SER A 289 22.69 18.28 1.53
CA SER A 289 23.70 17.29 1.93
C SER A 289 24.99 17.37 1.10
N ASN A 290 24.98 18.11 -0.02
CA ASN A 290 26.12 18.35 -0.90
C ASN A 290 26.76 19.71 -0.62
#